data_AF-A0A7S2AMH4-F1
#
_entry.id   AF-A0A7S2AMH4-F1
#
_cell.length_a   1.000
_cell.length_b   1.000
_cell.length_c   1.000
_cell.angle_alpha   90.00
_cell.angle_beta   90.00
_cell.angle_gamma   90.00
#
_symmetry.space_group_name_H-M   'P 1'
#
loop_
_entity.id
_entity.type
_entity.pdbx_description
1 polymer ?
#
loop_
_entity_poly.entity_id
_entity_poly.type
_entity_poly.pdbx_seq_one_letter_code
_entity_poly.pdbx_strand_id
1 'polypeptide(L)'
;VNETKQLFSGTTACFELAREFLEGFGTKFDVVGGNHDLEGIDEFPTDAANLEAYLRILGKETPQFCHEVAEKTLIVGLGSTVFRGAQYTSHEVYVDKEQLEWFEKTVQEHPGSEGWQIFVFSHAPIIGSALRVLQECHVVNGCCWLNHCDGSSKRFIEIVRSNSAIKGWFSGHFHLSHDYEDSITFPGGNNRGSCVFAQTNVMTKRSSRDGRRQSRLVRGNAEGFEICTVDHMDGGKVRLDATVTYSDECFIGDMDDLTMVEGERDCSVLTFAHKHEAYNHDLWFSAYVPQEDDGCYIVEPDGTLNPTEDYAELEKVCWWHMKDGAVLGVHNGMIIEYDPSTLAPMGMVVSRDELQNRRVAVIDDEWGGSALVLHSDDSDDVTVVQPNEDGTYWRKVVRNKMHRMKEMRRVAAAKNWVKALKGEDATPNVLSSYGPYTTTAGQVMGISTRAINPKAKAKAEA
;
A
#
# COMPACT_ATOMS: atom_id res chain seq x y z
N VAL A 1 -2.69 -34.76 -10.41
CA VAL A 1 -2.40 -33.33 -10.61
C VAL A 1 -2.36 -32.71 -9.23
N ASN A 2 -1.20 -32.81 -8.59
CA ASN A 2 -1.04 -32.58 -7.14
C ASN A 2 -0.91 -31.08 -6.84
N GLU A 3 -1.54 -30.68 -5.74
CA GLU A 3 -1.52 -29.32 -5.20
C GLU A 3 -0.16 -28.95 -4.62
N THR A 4 0.74 -28.42 -5.44
CA THR A 4 1.91 -27.63 -4.99
C THR A 4 1.60 -26.15 -5.14
N LYS A 5 0.56 -25.67 -4.46
CA LYS A 5 -0.13 -24.42 -4.82
C LYS A 5 0.34 -23.14 -4.11
N GLN A 6 1.47 -23.15 -3.39
CA GLN A 6 2.00 -21.96 -2.70
C GLN A 6 3.54 -21.84 -2.69
N LEU A 7 4.28 -22.73 -3.35
CA LEU A 7 5.76 -22.85 -3.28
C LEU A 7 6.45 -22.54 -4.63
N PHE A 8 5.83 -21.72 -5.48
CA PHE A 8 6.35 -21.41 -6.82
C PHE A 8 6.91 -19.99 -6.94
N SER A 9 6.33 -19.01 -6.25
CA SER A 9 6.71 -17.59 -6.38
C SER A 9 8.16 -17.32 -5.96
N GLY A 10 8.88 -16.54 -6.76
CA GLY A 10 10.27 -16.15 -6.48
C GLY A 10 11.30 -17.28 -6.55
N THR A 11 10.96 -18.42 -7.17
CA THR A 11 11.88 -19.56 -7.41
C THR A 11 12.52 -19.46 -8.79
N THR A 12 13.63 -20.18 -9.01
CA THR A 12 14.26 -20.27 -10.34
C THR A 12 13.29 -20.73 -11.41
N ALA A 13 12.49 -21.76 -11.14
CA ALA A 13 11.50 -22.27 -12.10
C ALA A 13 10.44 -21.22 -12.47
N CYS A 14 10.07 -20.34 -11.52
CA CYS A 14 9.15 -19.24 -11.79
C CYS A 14 9.78 -18.16 -12.67
N PHE A 15 11.04 -17.81 -12.41
CA PHE A 15 11.75 -16.82 -13.22
C PHE A 15 11.99 -17.31 -14.65
N GLU A 16 12.35 -18.59 -14.82
CA GLU A 16 12.54 -19.21 -16.14
C GLU A 16 11.23 -19.22 -16.93
N LEU A 17 10.11 -19.60 -16.29
CA LEU A 17 8.79 -19.56 -16.91
C LEU A 17 8.39 -18.14 -17.33
N ALA A 18 8.60 -17.15 -16.45
CA ALA A 18 8.28 -15.75 -16.75
C ALA A 18 9.12 -15.23 -17.92
N ARG A 19 10.42 -15.54 -17.94
CA ARG A 19 11.31 -15.17 -19.04
C ARG A 19 10.89 -15.80 -20.36
N GLU A 20 10.64 -17.11 -20.39
CA GLU A 20 10.19 -17.81 -21.61
C GLU A 20 8.90 -17.20 -22.15
N PHE A 21 7.94 -16.91 -21.27
CA PHE A 21 6.68 -16.27 -21.64
C PHE A 21 6.90 -14.87 -22.25
N LEU A 22 7.74 -14.04 -21.63
CA LEU A 22 8.00 -12.67 -22.08
C LEU A 22 8.83 -12.64 -23.39
N GLU A 23 9.83 -13.52 -23.52
CA GLU A 23 10.59 -13.70 -24.76
C GLU A 23 9.70 -14.17 -25.92
N GLY A 24 8.64 -14.93 -25.64
CA GLY A 24 7.68 -15.42 -26.62
C GLY A 24 6.95 -14.32 -27.42
N PHE A 25 6.90 -13.08 -26.92
CA PHE A 25 6.32 -11.95 -27.66
C PHE A 25 7.26 -11.37 -28.74
N GLY A 26 8.53 -11.77 -28.78
CA GLY A 26 9.52 -11.27 -29.74
C GLY A 26 9.78 -9.76 -29.66
N THR A 27 9.44 -9.13 -28.52
CA THR A 27 9.55 -7.70 -28.27
C THR A 27 10.44 -7.48 -27.05
N LYS A 28 11.15 -6.35 -26.99
CA LYS A 28 11.95 -5.99 -25.81
C LYS A 28 11.04 -5.87 -24.59
N PHE A 29 11.49 -6.39 -23.45
CA PHE A 29 10.80 -6.26 -22.18
C PHE A 29 11.82 -5.97 -21.08
N ASP A 30 11.31 -5.44 -19.98
CA ASP A 30 12.03 -5.38 -18.71
C ASP A 30 11.04 -5.69 -17.58
N VAL A 31 11.56 -6.05 -16.41
CA VAL A 31 10.76 -6.54 -15.28
C VAL A 31 11.02 -5.69 -14.05
N VAL A 32 9.92 -5.21 -13.46
CA VAL A 32 9.89 -4.59 -12.14
C VAL A 32 9.62 -5.67 -11.10
N GLY A 33 10.62 -5.93 -10.24
CA GLY A 33 10.50 -6.94 -9.17
C GLY A 33 9.55 -6.49 -8.06
N GLY A 34 8.60 -7.33 -7.71
CA GLY A 34 7.67 -7.14 -6.60
C GLY A 34 8.05 -7.89 -5.33
N ASN A 35 7.16 -7.83 -4.34
CA ASN A 35 7.31 -8.54 -3.07
C ASN A 35 7.35 -10.08 -3.26
N HIS A 36 6.51 -10.64 -4.13
CA HIS A 36 6.45 -12.08 -4.36
C HIS A 36 7.62 -12.63 -5.20
N ASP A 37 8.33 -11.77 -5.94
CA ASP A 37 9.50 -12.19 -6.73
C ASP A 37 10.71 -12.51 -5.83
N LEU A 38 10.77 -11.94 -4.62
CA LEU A 38 11.80 -12.26 -3.64
C LEU A 38 11.36 -13.28 -2.59
N GLU A 39 10.21 -13.92 -2.79
CA GLU A 39 9.67 -14.90 -1.87
C GLU A 39 10.59 -16.12 -1.78
N GLY A 40 10.65 -16.98 -2.81
CA GLY A 40 11.68 -18.00 -3.05
C GLY A 40 12.15 -18.80 -1.82
N ILE A 41 11.27 -18.97 -0.83
CA ILE A 41 11.61 -19.37 0.53
C ILE A 41 12.13 -20.80 0.64
N ASP A 42 11.79 -21.63 -0.35
CA ASP A 42 12.17 -23.04 -0.41
C ASP A 42 13.49 -23.27 -1.13
N GLU A 43 13.99 -22.26 -1.84
CA GLU A 43 15.18 -22.36 -2.69
C GLU A 43 16.32 -21.46 -2.18
N PHE A 44 16.01 -20.21 -1.84
CA PHE A 44 17.03 -19.22 -1.51
C PHE A 44 17.09 -18.93 -0.01
N PRO A 45 18.28 -19.04 0.62
CA PRO A 45 18.43 -18.81 2.05
C PRO A 45 18.39 -17.33 2.45
N THR A 46 18.68 -16.43 1.52
CA THR A 46 18.80 -14.97 1.76
C THR A 46 18.14 -14.19 0.62
N ASP A 47 17.77 -12.93 0.91
CA ASP A 47 17.23 -12.02 -0.11
C ASP A 47 18.26 -11.76 -1.21
N ALA A 48 19.55 -11.62 -0.86
CA ALA A 48 20.65 -11.45 -1.82
C ALA A 48 20.78 -12.62 -2.80
N ALA A 49 20.71 -13.88 -2.32
CA ALA A 49 20.78 -15.05 -3.20
C ALA A 49 19.55 -15.15 -4.13
N ASN A 50 18.37 -14.80 -3.61
CA ASN A 50 17.15 -14.76 -4.41
C ASN A 50 17.23 -13.68 -5.50
N LEU A 51 17.73 -12.49 -5.13
CA LEU A 51 17.88 -11.36 -6.04
C LEU A 51 18.92 -11.65 -7.13
N GLU A 52 20.06 -12.26 -6.77
CA GLU A 52 21.06 -12.72 -7.75
C GLU A 52 20.45 -13.68 -8.78
N ALA A 53 19.65 -14.65 -8.34
CA ALA A 53 18.96 -15.57 -9.23
C ALA A 53 17.94 -14.85 -10.13
N TYR A 54 17.11 -13.96 -9.57
CA TYR A 54 16.16 -13.11 -10.30
C TYR A 54 16.87 -12.32 -11.42
N LEU A 55 17.93 -11.58 -11.07
CA LEU A 55 18.68 -10.73 -12.00
C LEU A 55 19.31 -11.56 -13.12
N ARG A 56 20.04 -12.62 -12.76
CA ARG A 56 20.71 -13.50 -13.73
C ARG A 56 19.72 -14.16 -14.69
N ILE A 57 18.61 -14.70 -14.16
CA ILE A 57 17.64 -15.42 -14.98
C ILE A 57 16.86 -14.46 -15.87
N LEU A 58 16.46 -13.28 -15.40
CA LEU A 58 15.74 -12.30 -16.22
C LEU A 58 16.66 -11.43 -17.09
N GLY A 59 17.98 -11.62 -17.00
CA GLY A 59 18.96 -10.90 -17.84
C GLY A 59 19.16 -9.44 -17.44
N LYS A 60 19.05 -9.13 -16.15
CA LYS A 60 19.20 -7.78 -15.59
C LYS A 60 20.55 -7.64 -14.87
N GLU A 61 21.13 -6.44 -14.94
CA GLU A 61 22.35 -6.11 -14.17
C GLU A 61 22.01 -5.66 -12.75
N THR A 62 20.95 -4.87 -12.61
CA THR A 62 20.48 -4.31 -11.33
C THR A 62 18.96 -4.46 -11.21
N PRO A 63 18.40 -4.34 -9.99
CA PRO A 63 16.95 -4.41 -9.77
C PRO A 63 16.18 -3.32 -10.50
N GLN A 64 16.74 -2.12 -10.54
CA GLN A 64 16.27 -0.97 -11.31
C GLN A 64 16.67 -1.05 -12.78
N PHE A 65 16.05 -0.22 -13.60
CA PHE A 65 16.45 -0.02 -14.99
C PHE A 65 16.01 1.35 -15.51
N CYS A 66 16.68 1.82 -16.55
CA CYS A 66 16.27 3.01 -17.29
C CYS A 66 16.50 2.79 -18.78
N HIS A 67 15.51 3.14 -19.61
CA HIS A 67 15.58 3.05 -21.07
C HIS A 67 15.07 4.34 -21.71
N GLU A 68 15.85 4.92 -22.61
CA GLU A 68 15.35 5.95 -23.52
C GLU A 68 14.57 5.27 -24.67
N VAL A 69 13.28 5.55 -24.76
CA VAL A 69 12.37 4.90 -25.73
C VAL A 69 11.94 5.81 -26.88
N ALA A 70 12.15 7.11 -26.72
CA ALA A 70 12.00 8.14 -27.74
C ALA A 70 12.87 9.34 -27.34
N GLU A 71 13.03 10.32 -28.23
CA GLU A 71 13.80 11.53 -27.93
C GLU A 71 13.37 12.14 -26.60
N LYS A 72 14.32 12.20 -25.66
CA LYS A 72 14.10 12.75 -24.31
C LYS A 72 12.96 12.09 -23.52
N THR A 73 12.68 10.82 -23.79
CA THR A 73 11.63 10.06 -23.11
C THR A 73 12.21 8.83 -22.43
N LEU A 74 12.21 8.84 -21.10
CA LEU A 74 12.72 7.75 -20.28
C LEU A 74 11.59 6.90 -19.68
N ILE A 75 11.84 5.60 -19.68
CA ILE A 75 11.17 4.64 -18.82
C ILE A 75 12.12 4.27 -17.69
N VAL A 76 11.65 4.40 -16.44
CA VAL A 76 12.41 4.08 -15.23
C VAL A 76 11.66 3.02 -14.44
N GLY A 77 12.32 1.93 -14.07
CA GLY A 77 11.76 0.88 -13.22
C GLY A 77 12.46 0.78 -11.87
N LEU A 78 11.68 0.63 -10.81
CA LEU A 78 12.15 0.47 -9.42
C LEU A 78 11.68 -0.89 -8.86
N GLY A 79 12.63 -1.78 -8.58
CA GLY A 79 12.37 -3.15 -8.12
C GLY A 79 12.63 -3.36 -6.63
N SER A 80 11.81 -4.19 -6.00
CA SER A 80 12.01 -4.59 -4.60
C SER A 80 13.34 -5.33 -4.42
N THR A 81 14.04 -5.08 -3.31
CA THR A 81 15.31 -5.74 -2.97
C THR A 81 15.26 -6.52 -1.65
N VAL A 82 14.14 -6.45 -0.92
CA VAL A 82 13.98 -7.08 0.39
C VAL A 82 12.67 -7.88 0.47
N PHE A 83 12.72 -9.03 1.17
CA PHE A 83 11.54 -9.83 1.53
C PHE A 83 11.68 -10.42 2.93
N ARG A 84 12.75 -11.18 3.19
CA ARG A 84 13.06 -11.79 4.50
C ARG A 84 13.48 -10.73 5.51
N GLY A 85 14.22 -9.71 5.05
CA GLY A 85 14.70 -8.61 5.88
C GLY A 85 13.66 -7.54 6.24
N ALA A 86 12.47 -7.57 5.62
CA ALA A 86 11.45 -6.55 5.83
C ALA A 86 11.00 -6.53 7.31
N GLN A 87 11.03 -5.34 7.92
CA GLN A 87 10.94 -5.17 9.38
C GLN A 87 9.62 -5.66 9.96
N TYR A 88 8.50 -5.40 9.27
CA TYR A 88 7.16 -5.76 9.77
C TYR A 88 6.49 -6.82 8.92
N THR A 89 6.30 -6.57 7.62
CA THR A 89 5.64 -7.51 6.69
C THR A 89 6.53 -7.86 5.52
N SER A 90 6.63 -9.15 5.20
CA SER A 90 7.38 -9.60 4.01
C SER A 90 6.71 -9.23 2.69
N HIS A 91 5.47 -8.71 2.73
CA HIS A 91 4.75 -8.27 1.53
C HIS A 91 4.96 -6.78 1.24
N GLU A 92 5.78 -6.09 2.05
CA GLU A 92 6.25 -4.76 1.72
C GLU A 92 7.10 -4.80 0.45
N VAL A 93 6.94 -3.78 -0.39
CA VAL A 93 7.82 -3.54 -1.52
C VAL A 93 8.85 -2.52 -1.06
N TYR A 94 10.11 -2.91 -1.10
CA TYR A 94 11.19 -2.11 -0.53
C TYR A 94 12.29 -1.89 -1.56
N VAL A 95 12.56 -0.63 -1.86
CA VAL A 95 13.66 -0.14 -2.66
C VAL A 95 14.73 0.36 -1.70
N ASP A 96 15.93 -0.20 -1.80
CA ASP A 96 17.04 0.20 -0.95
C ASP A 96 17.54 1.62 -1.26
N LYS A 97 18.39 2.10 -0.34
CA LYS A 97 18.95 3.44 -0.39
C LYS A 97 19.77 3.69 -1.66
N GLU A 98 20.55 2.72 -2.14
CA GLU A 98 21.38 2.88 -3.34
C GLU A 98 20.50 3.09 -4.57
N GLN A 99 19.42 2.30 -4.69
CA GLN A 99 18.46 2.43 -5.77
C GLN A 99 17.65 3.74 -5.68
N LEU A 100 17.29 4.21 -4.48
CA LEU A 100 16.64 5.51 -4.30
C LEU A 100 17.56 6.69 -4.67
N GLU A 101 18.82 6.65 -4.25
CA GLU A 101 19.83 7.65 -4.64
C GLU A 101 20.07 7.65 -6.16
N TRP A 102 20.13 6.46 -6.77
CA TRP A 102 20.20 6.32 -8.22
C TRP A 102 18.96 6.92 -8.92
N PHE A 103 17.76 6.69 -8.39
CA PHE A 103 16.54 7.23 -8.95
C PHE A 103 16.54 8.76 -8.90
N GLU A 104 16.87 9.33 -7.74
CA GLU A 104 16.96 10.78 -7.56
C GLU A 104 17.97 11.40 -8.53
N LYS A 105 19.16 10.81 -8.65
CA LYS A 105 20.17 11.25 -9.60
C LYS A 105 19.68 11.14 -11.04
N THR A 106 19.01 10.04 -11.40
CA THR A 106 18.46 9.85 -12.74
C THR A 106 17.45 10.94 -13.07
N VAL A 107 16.56 11.31 -12.15
CA VAL A 107 15.61 12.40 -12.38
C VAL A 107 16.32 13.75 -12.51
N GLN A 108 17.33 14.03 -11.68
CA GLN A 108 18.11 15.27 -11.74
C GLN A 108 18.88 15.45 -13.06
N GLU A 109 19.39 14.36 -13.63
CA GLU A 109 20.13 14.37 -14.90
C GLU A 109 19.21 14.51 -16.14
N HIS A 110 17.89 14.40 -15.94
CA HIS A 110 16.88 14.47 -17.01
C HIS A 110 15.80 15.50 -16.67
N PRO A 111 16.17 16.79 -16.55
CA PRO A 111 15.26 17.82 -16.07
C PRO A 111 14.17 18.17 -17.08
N GLY A 112 12.98 18.47 -16.58
CA GLY A 112 11.83 18.85 -17.42
C GLY A 112 12.06 20.15 -18.17
N SER A 113 12.91 21.05 -17.64
CA SER A 113 13.34 22.29 -18.30
C SER A 113 14.13 22.06 -19.60
N GLU A 114 14.68 20.87 -19.79
CA GLU A 114 15.32 20.45 -21.04
C GLU A 114 14.39 19.64 -21.93
N GLY A 115 13.11 19.48 -21.56
CA GLY A 115 12.08 18.77 -22.32
C GLY A 115 11.98 17.27 -22.03
N TRP A 116 12.67 16.77 -20.99
CA TRP A 116 12.62 15.36 -20.61
C TRP A 116 11.25 14.93 -20.08
N GLN A 117 10.85 13.72 -20.47
CA GLN A 117 9.63 13.03 -20.05
C GLN A 117 10.01 11.71 -19.39
N ILE A 118 9.61 11.52 -18.13
CA ILE A 118 9.96 10.33 -17.34
C ILE A 118 8.67 9.59 -16.96
N PHE A 119 8.63 8.30 -17.27
CA PHE A 119 7.59 7.36 -16.86
C PHE A 119 8.18 6.34 -15.89
N VAL A 120 7.65 6.31 -14.67
CA VAL A 120 8.16 5.48 -13.58
C VAL A 120 7.27 4.26 -13.38
N PHE A 121 7.88 3.10 -13.14
CA PHE A 121 7.20 1.84 -12.88
C PHE A 121 7.71 1.23 -11.58
N SER A 122 6.81 0.93 -10.65
CA SER A 122 7.12 0.25 -9.39
C SER A 122 6.09 -0.83 -9.10
N HIS A 123 6.41 -1.81 -8.24
CA HIS A 123 5.40 -2.82 -7.90
C HIS A 123 4.27 -2.20 -7.05
N ALA A 124 4.60 -1.56 -5.93
CA ALA A 124 3.65 -0.84 -5.10
C ALA A 124 3.59 0.65 -5.48
N PRO A 125 2.43 1.31 -5.34
CA PRO A 125 2.31 2.75 -5.49
C PRO A 125 3.10 3.50 -4.41
N ILE A 126 3.36 4.78 -4.63
CA ILE A 126 3.98 5.64 -3.62
C ILE A 126 2.92 6.31 -2.75
N ILE A 127 3.28 6.60 -1.50
CA ILE A 127 2.45 7.40 -0.61
C ILE A 127 2.22 8.79 -1.23
N GLY A 128 1.01 9.34 -1.11
CA GLY A 128 0.65 10.61 -1.74
C GLY A 128 0.35 10.56 -3.25
N SER A 129 0.45 9.39 -3.90
CA SER A 129 -0.12 9.19 -5.24
C SER A 129 -1.64 9.42 -5.26
N ALA A 130 -2.29 9.17 -4.12
CA ALA A 130 -3.74 9.17 -3.96
C ALA A 130 -4.44 8.16 -4.89
N LEU A 131 -3.75 7.10 -5.34
CA LEU A 131 -4.42 5.90 -5.80
C LEU A 131 -5.24 5.34 -4.63
N ARG A 132 -6.55 5.57 -4.65
CA ARG A 132 -7.42 5.31 -3.49
C ARG A 132 -7.96 3.89 -3.43
N VAL A 133 -7.57 3.02 -4.37
CA VAL A 133 -8.01 1.63 -4.42
C VAL A 133 -7.25 0.75 -3.42
N LEU A 134 -7.37 1.09 -2.14
CA LEU A 134 -6.73 0.38 -1.06
C LEU A 134 -7.61 -0.75 -0.55
N GLN A 135 -6.98 -1.79 -0.05
CA GLN A 135 -7.68 -2.83 0.69
C GLN A 135 -7.31 -2.71 2.15
N GLU A 136 -8.28 -2.96 3.03
CA GLU A 136 -8.10 -3.09 4.47
C GLU A 136 -6.84 -3.93 4.77
N CYS A 137 -6.61 -5.03 4.03
CA CYS A 137 -5.43 -5.86 4.26
C CYS A 137 -4.09 -5.15 4.03
N HIS A 138 -3.96 -4.24 3.06
CA HIS A 138 -2.70 -3.53 2.81
C HIS A 138 -2.48 -2.43 3.85
N VAL A 139 -3.56 -1.74 4.26
CA VAL A 139 -3.52 -0.69 5.28
C VAL A 139 -3.16 -1.30 6.62
N VAL A 140 -3.81 -2.40 7.01
CA VAL A 140 -3.53 -3.03 8.30
C VAL A 140 -2.15 -3.71 8.32
N ASN A 141 -1.68 -4.24 7.20
CA ASN A 141 -0.36 -4.87 7.15
C ASN A 141 0.81 -3.89 7.07
N GLY A 142 0.57 -2.60 6.81
CA GLY A 142 1.65 -1.64 6.55
C GLY A 142 2.42 -1.97 5.28
N CYS A 143 1.75 -2.41 4.21
CA CYS A 143 2.39 -2.68 2.93
C CYS A 143 1.72 -2.02 1.73
N CYS A 144 0.82 -1.05 1.91
CA CYS A 144 0.22 -0.29 0.78
C CYS A 144 1.25 0.33 -0.15
N TRP A 145 2.28 0.97 0.42
CA TRP A 145 3.13 1.90 -0.28
C TRP A 145 4.54 1.35 -0.49
N LEU A 146 5.25 1.90 -1.47
CA LEU A 146 6.68 1.69 -1.63
C LEU A 146 7.41 2.19 -0.37
N ASN A 147 8.25 1.35 0.21
CA ASN A 147 8.99 1.62 1.45
C ASN A 147 8.08 2.05 2.62
N HIS A 148 6.84 1.54 2.67
CA HIS A 148 5.79 2.00 3.59
C HIS A 148 6.25 2.12 5.05
N CYS A 149 7.03 1.16 5.53
CA CYS A 149 7.46 1.10 6.91
C CYS A 149 8.77 1.84 7.19
N ASP A 150 9.38 2.45 6.18
CA ASP A 150 10.63 3.18 6.26
C ASP A 150 10.38 4.70 6.15
N GLY A 151 11.25 5.48 6.81
CA GLY A 151 11.16 6.94 6.78
C GLY A 151 11.29 7.55 5.38
N SER A 152 11.82 6.80 4.40
CA SER A 152 11.97 7.23 3.00
C SER A 152 10.69 7.15 2.16
N SER A 153 9.59 6.56 2.65
CA SER A 153 8.33 6.44 1.88
C SER A 153 7.88 7.76 1.23
N LYS A 154 8.01 8.89 1.94
CA LYS A 154 7.62 10.22 1.44
C LYS A 154 8.59 10.80 0.41
N ARG A 155 9.83 10.30 0.37
CA ARG A 155 10.86 10.83 -0.53
C ARG A 155 10.44 10.74 -1.99
N PHE A 156 9.73 9.67 -2.37
CA PHE A 156 9.27 9.50 -3.74
C PHE A 156 8.29 10.60 -4.17
N ILE A 157 7.31 10.95 -3.34
CA ILE A 157 6.34 12.00 -3.69
C ILE A 157 6.98 13.39 -3.66
N GLU A 158 7.98 13.63 -2.80
CA GLU A 158 8.78 14.85 -2.81
C GLU A 158 9.57 15.00 -4.12
N ILE A 159 10.16 13.91 -4.62
CA ILE A 159 10.83 13.89 -5.93
C ILE A 159 9.81 14.21 -7.03
N VAL A 160 8.63 13.58 -7.04
CA VAL A 160 7.59 13.89 -8.02
C VAL A 160 7.16 15.37 -7.96
N ARG A 161 6.92 15.89 -6.76
CA ARG A 161 6.53 17.28 -6.51
C ARG A 161 7.53 18.30 -7.03
N SER A 162 8.82 18.00 -6.91
CA SER A 162 9.92 18.90 -7.29
C SER A 162 10.40 18.73 -8.73
N ASN A 163 9.86 17.76 -9.49
CA ASN A 163 10.35 17.43 -10.84
C ASN A 163 9.23 17.31 -11.86
N SER A 164 9.06 18.35 -12.67
CA SER A 164 8.06 18.40 -13.75
C SER A 164 8.29 17.38 -14.88
N ALA A 165 9.50 16.81 -14.98
CA ALA A 165 9.84 15.75 -15.94
C ALA A 165 9.02 14.46 -15.73
N ILE A 166 8.60 14.18 -14.49
CA ILE A 166 7.87 12.94 -14.19
C ILE A 166 6.40 13.11 -14.60
N LYS A 167 6.00 12.40 -15.66
CA LYS A 167 4.66 12.52 -16.26
C LYS A 167 3.72 11.40 -15.90
N GLY A 168 4.26 10.21 -15.64
CA GLY A 168 3.46 9.04 -15.28
C GLY A 168 4.16 8.17 -14.26
N TRP A 169 3.40 7.64 -13.31
CA TRP A 169 3.84 6.62 -12.38
C TRP A 169 2.85 5.46 -12.37
N PHE A 170 3.31 4.29 -12.79
CA PHE A 170 2.49 3.09 -12.92
C PHE A 170 2.86 2.07 -11.84
N SER A 171 1.84 1.49 -11.22
CA SER A 171 2.05 0.50 -10.15
C SER A 171 1.03 -0.63 -10.21
N GLY A 172 1.34 -1.76 -9.58
CA GLY A 172 0.46 -2.92 -9.47
C GLY A 172 -0.01 -3.14 -8.04
N HIS A 173 0.36 -4.30 -7.46
CA HIS A 173 0.23 -4.67 -6.05
C HIS A 173 -1.18 -4.91 -5.51
N PHE A 174 -2.17 -4.07 -5.83
CA PHE A 174 -3.51 -4.18 -5.23
C PHE A 174 -4.40 -5.25 -5.85
N HIS A 175 -4.09 -5.68 -7.08
CA HIS A 175 -4.84 -6.72 -7.83
C HIS A 175 -6.33 -6.37 -8.01
N LEU A 176 -6.57 -5.08 -8.30
CA LEU A 176 -7.87 -4.48 -8.47
C LEU A 176 -8.00 -3.93 -9.88
N SER A 177 -9.22 -3.93 -10.40
CA SER A 177 -9.54 -3.47 -11.73
C SER A 177 -9.25 -1.99 -11.95
N HIS A 178 -9.21 -1.64 -13.21
CA HIS A 178 -9.14 -0.28 -13.69
C HIS A 178 -10.53 0.35 -13.78
N ASP A 179 -11.55 -0.37 -13.34
CA ASP A 179 -12.92 0.11 -13.32
C ASP A 179 -13.14 1.02 -12.12
N TYR A 180 -12.26 1.05 -11.13
CA TYR A 180 -12.37 1.98 -10.00
C TYR A 180 -12.03 3.43 -10.40
N GLU A 181 -12.79 4.39 -9.85
CA GLU A 181 -12.62 5.83 -10.10
C GLU A 181 -11.17 6.27 -9.84
N ASP A 182 -10.63 5.91 -8.68
CA ASP A 182 -9.26 6.25 -8.30
C ASP A 182 -8.19 5.25 -8.80
N SER A 183 -8.51 4.45 -9.82
CA SER A 183 -7.52 3.59 -10.49
C SER A 183 -6.53 4.40 -11.33
N ILE A 184 -6.87 5.65 -11.63
CA ILE A 184 -6.01 6.68 -12.18
C ILE A 184 -6.24 7.94 -11.37
N THR A 185 -5.17 8.65 -11.03
CA THR A 185 -5.31 9.98 -10.43
C THR A 185 -4.44 11.01 -11.14
N PHE A 186 -4.99 12.21 -11.24
CA PHE A 186 -4.42 13.29 -12.04
C PHE A 186 -3.66 14.33 -11.19
N PRO A 187 -2.77 15.10 -11.83
CA PRO A 187 -2.19 16.33 -11.30
C PRO A 187 -3.23 17.24 -10.63
N GLY A 188 -2.80 18.10 -9.70
CA GLY A 188 -3.68 19.12 -9.10
C GLY A 188 -4.45 18.73 -7.82
N GLY A 189 -4.50 17.46 -7.43
CA GLY A 189 -4.87 17.07 -6.04
C GLY A 189 -3.62 16.94 -5.15
N ASN A 190 -3.63 17.53 -3.95
CA ASN A 190 -2.56 17.42 -2.93
C ASN A 190 -1.12 17.61 -3.46
N ASN A 191 -0.92 18.60 -4.34
CA ASN A 191 0.36 18.91 -4.99
C ASN A 191 1.06 17.67 -5.59
N ARG A 192 0.46 17.02 -6.59
CA ARG A 192 1.05 15.87 -7.32
C ARG A 192 1.95 16.25 -8.51
N GLY A 193 2.37 17.52 -8.58
CA GLY A 193 3.20 18.04 -9.67
C GLY A 193 2.55 17.82 -11.05
N SER A 194 3.33 17.32 -12.01
CA SER A 194 2.90 17.02 -13.38
C SER A 194 2.58 15.53 -13.64
N CYS A 195 2.54 14.71 -12.58
CA CYS A 195 2.50 13.26 -12.71
C CYS A 195 1.06 12.71 -12.63
N VAL A 196 0.73 11.83 -13.57
CA VAL A 196 -0.45 10.95 -13.49
C VAL A 196 -0.06 9.63 -12.84
N PHE A 197 -0.79 9.22 -11.81
CA PHE A 197 -0.60 7.91 -11.18
C PHE A 197 -1.65 6.94 -11.70
N ALA A 198 -1.25 5.72 -12.07
CA ALA A 198 -2.18 4.71 -12.56
C ALA A 198 -1.84 3.32 -11.99
N GLN A 199 -2.85 2.63 -11.46
CA GLN A 199 -2.70 1.24 -11.05
C GLN A 199 -2.90 0.28 -12.22
N THR A 200 -2.32 -0.91 -12.10
CA THR A 200 -2.39 -2.02 -13.05
C THR A 200 -2.91 -3.26 -12.34
N ASN A 201 -3.94 -3.88 -12.90
CA ASN A 201 -4.50 -5.13 -12.42
C ASN A 201 -3.63 -6.33 -12.84
N VAL A 202 -4.05 -7.53 -12.46
CA VAL A 202 -3.40 -8.79 -12.79
C VAL A 202 -4.11 -9.50 -13.94
N MET A 203 -3.35 -10.32 -14.67
CA MET A 203 -3.87 -11.07 -15.82
C MET A 203 -4.58 -12.39 -15.40
N THR A 204 -4.40 -12.84 -14.16
CA THR A 204 -4.85 -14.17 -13.71
C THR A 204 -6.10 -14.09 -12.82
N LYS A 205 -7.04 -15.02 -13.04
CA LYS A 205 -8.26 -15.13 -12.22
C LYS A 205 -7.96 -15.37 -10.74
N ARG A 206 -6.89 -16.12 -10.44
CA ARG A 206 -6.57 -16.55 -9.07
C ARG A 206 -5.97 -15.43 -8.24
N SER A 207 -5.31 -14.48 -8.90
CA SER A 207 -4.67 -13.35 -8.24
C SER A 207 -5.60 -12.13 -8.18
N SER A 208 -6.52 -11.99 -9.13
CA SER A 208 -7.52 -10.91 -9.16
C SER A 208 -8.47 -11.02 -7.99
N ARG A 209 -8.81 -9.88 -7.38
CA ARG A 209 -9.66 -9.82 -6.20
C ARG A 209 -11.11 -9.43 -6.49
N ASP A 210 -11.34 -8.75 -7.60
CA ASP A 210 -12.68 -8.39 -8.09
C ASP A 210 -13.13 -9.23 -9.31
N GLY A 211 -12.28 -10.17 -9.73
CA GLY A 211 -12.55 -11.09 -10.84
C GLY A 211 -12.24 -10.54 -12.23
N ARG A 212 -11.94 -9.24 -12.36
CA ARG A 212 -11.47 -8.64 -13.63
C ARG A 212 -10.03 -9.05 -13.93
N ARG A 213 -9.66 -9.08 -15.20
CA ARG A 213 -8.29 -9.37 -15.64
C ARG A 213 -7.89 -8.35 -16.67
N GLN A 214 -7.06 -7.41 -16.24
CA GLN A 214 -6.74 -6.23 -17.04
C GLN A 214 -5.25 -5.94 -17.01
N SER A 215 -4.74 -5.33 -18.07
CA SER A 215 -3.41 -4.72 -18.12
C SER A 215 -3.51 -3.28 -18.63
N ARG A 216 -2.47 -2.48 -18.37
CA ARG A 216 -2.37 -1.12 -18.89
C ARG A 216 -1.61 -1.13 -20.21
N LEU A 217 -2.13 -0.40 -21.19
CA LEU A 217 -1.42 -0.04 -22.41
C LEU A 217 -1.19 1.47 -22.38
N VAL A 218 0.06 1.89 -22.45
CA VAL A 218 0.46 3.30 -22.54
C VAL A 218 1.03 3.52 -23.94
N ARG A 219 0.54 4.55 -24.62
CA ARG A 219 1.04 4.94 -25.96
C ARG A 219 1.05 6.45 -26.06
N GLY A 220 2.05 7.02 -26.74
CA GLY A 220 2.20 8.46 -26.81
C GLY A 220 3.05 8.90 -27.98
N ASN A 221 3.18 10.21 -28.10
CA ASN A 221 3.97 10.92 -29.10
C ASN A 221 4.57 12.19 -28.47
N ALA A 222 5.10 13.10 -29.29
CA ALA A 222 5.70 14.34 -28.81
C ALA A 222 4.71 15.33 -28.16
N GLU A 223 3.40 15.13 -28.33
CA GLU A 223 2.35 16.00 -27.79
C GLU A 223 1.79 15.48 -26.47
N GLY A 224 1.98 14.20 -26.15
CA GLY A 224 1.38 13.60 -24.96
C GLY A 224 1.28 12.08 -25.01
N PHE A 225 0.43 11.52 -24.16
CA PHE A 225 0.21 10.08 -24.06
C PHE A 225 -1.23 9.74 -23.64
N GLU A 226 -1.61 8.50 -23.94
CA GLU A 226 -2.87 7.89 -23.58
C GLU A 226 -2.63 6.73 -22.62
N ILE A 227 -3.51 6.60 -21.64
CA ILE A 227 -3.57 5.45 -20.74
C ILE A 227 -4.82 4.65 -21.09
N CYS A 228 -4.60 3.40 -21.48
CA CYS A 228 -5.65 2.48 -21.88
C CYS A 228 -5.70 1.25 -20.97
N THR A 229 -6.89 0.67 -20.85
CA THR A 229 -7.13 -0.64 -20.25
C THR A 229 -7.28 -1.69 -21.33
N VAL A 230 -6.57 -2.81 -21.19
CA VAL A 230 -6.77 -4.02 -22.00
C VAL A 230 -7.55 -5.03 -21.15
N ASP A 231 -8.75 -5.42 -21.58
CA ASP A 231 -9.56 -6.44 -20.90
C ASP A 231 -9.23 -7.83 -21.46
N HIS A 232 -8.56 -8.65 -20.67
CA HIS A 232 -8.18 -10.01 -21.07
C HIS A 232 -9.35 -11.00 -21.06
N MET A 233 -10.47 -10.67 -20.42
CA MET A 233 -11.69 -11.48 -20.46
C MET A 233 -12.52 -11.19 -21.71
N ASP A 234 -12.41 -9.99 -22.26
CA ASP A 234 -13.07 -9.58 -23.52
C ASP A 234 -12.09 -9.61 -24.71
N GLY A 235 -11.31 -10.68 -24.81
CA GLY A 235 -10.43 -10.93 -25.97
C GLY A 235 -9.31 -9.91 -26.19
N GLY A 236 -8.94 -9.12 -25.17
CA GLY A 236 -7.95 -8.06 -25.29
C GLY A 236 -8.52 -6.73 -25.79
N LYS A 237 -9.83 -6.50 -25.64
CA LYS A 237 -10.46 -5.23 -25.99
C LYS A 237 -9.77 -4.07 -25.27
N VAL A 238 -9.50 -3.01 -26.01
CA VAL A 238 -8.84 -1.81 -25.51
C VAL A 238 -9.87 -0.73 -25.22
N ARG A 239 -9.83 -0.17 -24.01
CA ARG A 239 -10.61 0.98 -23.54
C ARG A 239 -9.65 2.14 -23.27
N LEU A 240 -9.96 3.33 -23.75
CA LEU A 240 -9.21 4.55 -23.43
C LEU A 240 -9.73 5.11 -22.10
N ASP A 241 -8.84 5.31 -21.14
CA ASP A 241 -9.20 5.77 -19.78
C ASP A 241 -8.74 7.21 -19.53
N ALA A 242 -7.59 7.61 -20.06
CA ALA A 242 -7.08 8.98 -19.94
C ALA A 242 -6.31 9.43 -21.17
N THR A 243 -6.45 10.70 -21.52
CA THR A 243 -5.57 11.42 -22.45
C THR A 243 -4.82 12.50 -21.70
N VAL A 244 -3.51 12.56 -21.90
CA VAL A 244 -2.61 13.51 -21.25
C VAL A 244 -1.83 14.25 -22.34
N THR A 245 -1.92 15.57 -22.36
CA THR A 245 -1.20 16.43 -23.30
C THR A 245 -0.12 17.18 -22.56
N TYR A 246 1.10 17.23 -23.10
CA TYR A 246 2.17 18.08 -22.56
C TYR A 246 1.81 19.55 -22.78
N SER A 247 2.05 20.38 -21.76
CA SER A 247 1.63 21.77 -21.74
C SER A 247 2.54 22.56 -20.82
N ASP A 248 2.62 23.88 -20.99
CA ASP A 248 3.23 24.77 -19.99
C ASP A 248 2.18 25.28 -18.97
N GLU A 249 0.92 24.92 -19.16
CA GLU A 249 -0.23 25.27 -18.33
C GLU A 249 -0.83 24.03 -17.65
N CYS A 250 -1.38 24.23 -16.45
CA CYS A 250 -2.08 23.21 -15.67
C CYS A 250 -3.59 23.32 -15.86
N PHE A 251 -4.24 22.30 -16.43
CA PHE A 251 -5.69 22.22 -16.46
C PHE A 251 -6.17 20.75 -16.41
N ILE A 252 -7.17 20.52 -15.58
CA ILE A 252 -7.84 19.23 -15.41
C ILE A 252 -9.23 19.40 -16.01
N GLY A 253 -9.51 18.71 -17.11
CA GLY A 253 -10.85 18.70 -17.69
C GLY A 253 -11.80 17.85 -16.83
N ASP A 254 -12.97 18.41 -16.50
CA ASP A 254 -14.14 17.73 -15.89
C ASP A 254 -14.06 17.32 -14.40
N MET A 255 -13.53 18.16 -13.49
CA MET A 255 -13.87 18.07 -12.06
C MET A 255 -14.36 19.42 -11.50
N ASP A 256 -15.65 19.46 -11.14
CA ASP A 256 -16.35 20.60 -10.50
C ASP A 256 -15.94 20.83 -9.03
N ASP A 257 -14.95 20.09 -8.52
CA ASP A 257 -14.61 20.09 -7.11
C ASP A 257 -13.11 20.24 -6.91
N LEU A 258 -12.71 21.47 -6.63
CA LEU A 258 -11.67 21.89 -5.68
C LEU A 258 -11.37 23.38 -5.93
N THR A 259 -11.55 24.18 -4.90
CA THR A 259 -11.29 25.61 -4.87
C THR A 259 -9.85 25.91 -5.30
N MET A 260 -9.72 26.52 -6.48
CA MET A 260 -8.44 26.90 -7.08
C MET A 260 -7.86 28.08 -6.31
N VAL A 261 -6.77 27.87 -5.58
CA VAL A 261 -5.94 28.97 -5.08
C VAL A 261 -4.98 29.39 -6.20
N GLU A 262 -5.15 30.60 -6.72
CA GLU A 262 -4.26 31.19 -7.73
C GLU A 262 -2.81 31.25 -7.21
N GLY A 263 -1.87 30.73 -8.00
CA GLY A 263 -0.45 31.13 -7.90
C GLY A 263 0.58 30.08 -7.48
N GLU A 264 0.25 28.80 -7.34
CA GLU A 264 1.17 27.88 -6.64
C GLU A 264 1.50 26.52 -7.30
N ARG A 265 1.39 26.34 -8.62
CA ARG A 265 1.82 25.05 -9.24
C ARG A 265 2.48 25.17 -10.62
N ASP A 266 3.76 24.80 -10.68
CA ASP A 266 4.47 24.38 -11.90
C ASP A 266 3.99 22.98 -12.31
N CYS A 267 2.83 22.90 -12.98
CA CYS A 267 2.37 21.68 -13.63
C CYS A 267 2.38 21.88 -15.15
N SER A 268 2.86 20.86 -15.86
CA SER A 268 3.16 20.92 -17.30
C SER A 268 2.44 19.83 -18.10
N VAL A 269 1.19 19.56 -17.73
CA VAL A 269 0.30 18.64 -18.45
C VAL A 269 -1.16 19.08 -18.35
N LEU A 270 -1.92 18.75 -19.40
CA LEU A 270 -3.38 18.80 -19.47
C LEU A 270 -3.91 17.38 -19.39
N THR A 271 -4.95 17.14 -18.61
CA THR A 271 -5.49 15.78 -18.42
C THR A 271 -6.99 15.72 -18.69
N PHE A 272 -7.40 14.67 -19.38
CA PHE A 272 -8.79 14.37 -19.71
C PHE A 272 -9.09 12.92 -19.32
N ALA A 273 -9.96 12.76 -18.33
CA ALA A 273 -10.48 11.46 -17.91
C ALA A 273 -11.65 11.04 -18.83
N HIS A 274 -11.59 9.85 -19.39
CA HIS A 274 -12.66 9.32 -20.24
C HIS A 274 -13.65 8.54 -19.39
N LYS A 275 -14.88 9.07 -19.26
CA LYS A 275 -15.96 8.44 -18.49
C LYS A 275 -16.34 7.08 -19.08
N HIS A 276 -16.61 6.12 -18.22
CA HIS A 276 -17.05 4.78 -18.57
C HIS A 276 -18.12 4.30 -17.57
N GLU A 277 -19.12 3.55 -18.05
CA GLU A 277 -20.22 3.01 -17.22
C GLU A 277 -19.75 2.08 -16.10
N ALA A 278 -18.54 1.54 -16.24
CA ALA A 278 -17.94 0.63 -15.28
C ALA A 278 -17.46 1.32 -13.99
N TYR A 279 -17.37 2.66 -13.93
CA TYR A 279 -16.89 3.38 -12.75
C TYR A 279 -17.85 3.36 -11.54
N ASN A 280 -19.05 2.77 -11.67
CA ASN A 280 -20.05 2.74 -10.61
C ASN A 280 -20.03 1.42 -9.81
N HIS A 281 -19.63 1.48 -8.53
CA HIS A 281 -19.55 0.30 -7.66
C HIS A 281 -19.68 0.67 -6.17
N ASP A 282 -20.51 -0.08 -5.45
CA ASP A 282 -20.86 0.15 -4.04
C ASP A 282 -19.98 -0.61 -3.02
N LEU A 283 -18.94 -1.33 -3.46
CA LEU A 283 -18.32 -2.42 -2.66
C LEU A 283 -16.79 -2.38 -2.59
N TRP A 284 -16.18 -1.44 -1.86
CA TRP A 284 -14.75 -1.49 -1.46
C TRP A 284 -14.32 -0.31 -0.57
N PHE A 285 -13.14 -0.44 0.05
CA PHE A 285 -12.51 0.58 0.89
C PHE A 285 -11.88 1.66 -0.01
N SER A 286 -12.58 2.76 -0.25
CA SER A 286 -11.95 3.93 -0.86
C SER A 286 -11.01 4.55 0.16
N ALA A 287 -9.74 4.75 -0.20
CA ALA A 287 -8.79 5.49 0.62
C ALA A 287 -9.25 6.93 0.71
N TYR A 288 -10.07 7.20 1.71
CA TYR A 288 -10.49 8.53 2.04
C TYR A 288 -9.26 9.39 2.35
N VAL A 289 -9.16 10.52 1.67
CA VAL A 289 -8.17 11.55 1.94
C VAL A 289 -8.91 12.65 2.66
N PRO A 290 -8.68 12.84 3.97
CA PRO A 290 -9.25 13.95 4.70
C PRO A 290 -9.12 15.29 3.95
N GLN A 291 -10.22 16.04 3.91
CA GLN A 291 -10.39 17.38 3.40
C GLN A 291 -10.97 18.26 4.51
N GLU A 292 -10.70 19.55 4.44
CA GLU A 292 -11.17 20.53 5.43
C GLU A 292 -12.70 20.68 5.45
N ASP A 293 -13.37 20.42 4.32
CA ASP A 293 -14.81 20.48 4.13
C ASP A 293 -15.52 19.14 4.37
N ASP A 294 -14.79 18.09 4.71
CA ASP A 294 -15.40 16.87 5.18
C ASP A 294 -16.24 17.15 6.41
N GLY A 295 -17.41 16.50 6.50
CA GLY A 295 -18.45 16.82 7.48
C GLY A 295 -18.05 16.71 8.97
N CYS A 296 -16.79 16.41 9.31
CA CYS A 296 -16.28 16.26 10.67
C CYS A 296 -14.74 16.41 10.77
N TYR A 297 -14.17 17.56 10.38
CA TYR A 297 -12.84 17.95 10.86
C TYR A 297 -12.91 18.47 12.30
N ILE A 298 -12.09 17.93 13.19
CA ILE A 298 -12.07 18.30 14.61
C ILE A 298 -10.79 19.12 14.89
N VAL A 299 -10.96 20.44 14.92
CA VAL A 299 -9.87 21.42 15.13
C VAL A 299 -9.26 21.31 16.53
N GLU A 300 -10.11 21.15 17.54
CA GLU A 300 -9.73 21.03 18.95
C GLU A 300 -10.22 19.67 19.45
N PRO A 301 -9.41 18.61 19.33
CA PRO A 301 -9.87 17.26 19.67
C PRO A 301 -9.98 17.02 21.19
N ASP A 302 -9.82 18.04 22.04
CA ASP A 302 -9.84 17.88 23.48
C ASP A 302 -11.22 17.47 24.00
N GLY A 303 -11.28 16.30 24.65
CA GLY A 303 -12.49 15.69 25.19
C GLY A 303 -12.99 14.49 24.37
N THR A 304 -14.22 14.08 24.63
CA THR A 304 -14.87 12.97 23.90
C THR A 304 -15.32 13.44 22.52
N LEU A 305 -14.79 12.79 21.48
CA LEU A 305 -15.03 13.12 20.07
C LEU A 305 -16.40 12.63 19.59
N ASN A 306 -16.89 11.49 20.10
CA ASN A 306 -18.17 10.90 19.73
C ASN A 306 -19.16 10.82 20.93
N PRO A 307 -19.58 11.95 21.49
CA PRO A 307 -20.41 11.97 22.70
C PRO A 307 -21.79 11.31 22.49
N THR A 308 -22.30 11.35 21.27
CA THR A 308 -23.65 10.87 20.93
C THR A 308 -23.68 9.76 19.89
N GLU A 309 -22.62 9.62 19.09
CA GLU A 309 -22.60 8.73 17.92
C GLU A 309 -21.66 7.54 18.13
N ASP A 310 -21.94 6.41 17.48
CA ASP A 310 -21.03 5.27 17.47
C ASP A 310 -20.11 5.35 16.24
N TYR A 311 -18.81 5.50 16.47
CA TYR A 311 -17.81 5.55 15.41
C TYR A 311 -17.55 4.18 14.77
N ALA A 312 -18.14 3.09 15.26
CA ALA A 312 -18.11 1.79 14.59
C ALA A 312 -19.03 1.69 13.35
N GLU A 313 -19.88 2.70 13.11
CA GLU A 313 -20.71 2.81 11.91
C GLU A 313 -19.87 3.03 10.64
N LEU A 314 -20.18 2.31 9.56
CA LEU A 314 -19.35 2.28 8.34
C LEU A 314 -19.32 3.61 7.59
N GLU A 315 -20.39 4.40 7.67
CA GLU A 315 -20.53 5.67 6.92
C GLU A 315 -19.87 6.86 7.62
N LYS A 316 -19.39 6.70 8.86
CA LYS A 316 -18.82 7.79 9.64
C LYS A 316 -17.40 8.09 9.18
N VAL A 317 -17.16 9.38 8.92
CA VAL A 317 -15.85 9.90 8.57
C VAL A 317 -15.58 11.17 9.36
N CYS A 318 -14.53 11.15 10.17
CA CYS A 318 -14.08 12.26 11.01
C CYS A 318 -12.55 12.21 11.11
N TRP A 319 -11.88 13.33 11.30
CA TRP A 319 -10.42 13.35 11.45
C TRP A 319 -9.92 14.52 12.29
N TRP A 320 -8.73 14.37 12.87
CA TRP A 320 -8.13 15.32 13.79
C TRP A 320 -6.60 15.26 13.78
N HIS A 321 -5.98 16.35 14.23
CA HIS A 321 -4.54 16.41 14.49
C HIS A 321 -4.25 16.19 15.98
N MET A 322 -3.29 15.32 16.26
CA MET A 322 -2.70 15.17 17.59
C MET A 322 -1.64 16.25 17.83
N LYS A 323 -1.37 16.61 19.09
CA LYS A 323 -0.33 17.62 19.45
C LYS A 323 1.09 17.25 19.01
N ASP A 324 1.37 15.97 18.83
CA ASP A 324 2.64 15.45 18.32
C ASP A 324 2.77 15.49 16.79
N GLY A 325 1.72 15.95 16.09
CA GLY A 325 1.67 16.08 14.64
C GLY A 325 1.08 14.88 13.92
N ALA A 326 0.72 13.79 14.61
CA ALA A 326 0.03 12.66 13.99
C ALA A 326 -1.37 13.08 13.51
N VAL A 327 -1.82 12.51 12.39
CA VAL A 327 -3.18 12.72 11.86
C VAL A 327 -3.96 11.43 12.00
N LEU A 328 -5.05 11.47 12.75
CA LEU A 328 -5.89 10.30 12.98
C LEU A 328 -7.29 10.58 12.45
N GLY A 329 -7.97 9.53 12.00
CA GLY A 329 -9.36 9.69 11.57
C GLY A 329 -10.14 8.38 11.59
N VAL A 330 -11.45 8.52 11.77
CA VAL A 330 -12.42 7.44 11.67
C VAL A 330 -12.76 7.25 10.21
N HIS A 331 -12.68 6.01 9.74
CA HIS A 331 -13.10 5.65 8.40
C HIS A 331 -13.50 4.17 8.36
N ASN A 332 -14.68 3.87 7.80
CA ASN A 332 -15.22 2.50 7.72
C ASN A 332 -15.27 1.78 9.08
N GLY A 333 -15.62 2.52 10.14
CA GLY A 333 -15.70 1.97 11.49
C GLY A 333 -14.34 1.62 12.10
N MET A 334 -13.23 2.18 11.63
CA MET A 334 -11.88 1.99 12.18
C MET A 334 -11.23 3.35 12.43
N ILE A 335 -10.30 3.43 13.39
CA ILE A 335 -9.38 4.59 13.47
C ILE A 335 -8.15 4.26 12.64
N ILE A 336 -7.85 5.12 11.68
CA ILE A 336 -6.72 5.04 10.76
C ILE A 336 -5.79 6.22 11.06
N GLU A 337 -4.48 5.97 11.01
CA GLU A 337 -3.47 7.01 10.99
C GLU A 337 -3.16 7.39 9.55
N TYR A 338 -3.03 8.68 9.30
CA TYR A 338 -2.73 9.27 8.00
C TYR A 338 -1.38 9.97 8.06
N ASP A 339 -0.71 9.97 6.91
CA ASP A 339 0.51 10.74 6.76
C ASP A 339 0.21 12.24 6.83
N PRO A 340 0.86 13.03 7.70
CA PRO A 340 0.49 14.44 7.90
C PRO A 340 0.66 15.34 6.67
N SER A 341 1.53 14.98 5.71
CA SER A 341 1.81 15.83 4.54
C SER A 341 1.05 15.42 3.28
N THR A 342 0.65 14.15 3.18
CA THR A 342 -0.07 13.61 2.02
C THR A 342 -1.49 13.17 2.34
N LEU A 343 -1.84 13.11 3.64
CA LEU A 343 -3.11 12.58 4.14
C LEU A 343 -3.45 11.19 3.57
N ALA A 344 -2.43 10.46 3.13
CA ALA A 344 -2.57 9.09 2.68
C ALA A 344 -2.61 8.16 3.91
N PRO A 345 -3.46 7.13 3.92
CA PRO A 345 -3.56 6.24 5.07
C PRO A 345 -2.27 5.44 5.25
N MET A 346 -1.75 5.44 6.47
CA MET A 346 -0.57 4.70 6.90
C MET A 346 -0.97 3.33 7.47
N GLY A 347 -1.97 3.29 8.35
CA GLY A 347 -2.40 2.03 8.93
C GLY A 347 -3.51 2.14 9.95
N MET A 348 -4.07 1.00 10.33
CA MET A 348 -5.12 0.92 11.33
C MET A 348 -4.57 1.08 12.74
N VAL A 349 -5.11 2.03 13.50
CA VAL A 349 -4.81 2.28 14.92
C VAL A 349 -5.77 1.48 15.81
N VAL A 350 -7.06 1.51 15.50
CA VAL A 350 -8.12 0.82 16.25
C VAL A 350 -9.05 0.10 15.29
N SER A 351 -9.27 -1.19 15.55
CA SER A 351 -10.18 -2.05 14.80
C SER A 351 -11.65 -1.78 15.11
N ARG A 352 -12.53 -2.16 14.19
CA ARG A 352 -13.98 -1.96 14.33
C ARG A 352 -14.58 -2.62 15.57
N ASP A 353 -14.17 -3.85 15.86
CA ASP A 353 -14.67 -4.58 17.03
C ASP A 353 -14.17 -4.00 18.37
N GLU A 354 -13.06 -3.26 18.35
CA GLU A 354 -12.60 -2.49 19.50
C GLU A 354 -13.39 -1.18 19.69
N LEU A 355 -13.85 -0.54 18.61
CA LEU A 355 -14.65 0.69 18.70
C LEU A 355 -16.11 0.46 19.09
N GLN A 356 -16.66 -0.72 18.86
CA GLN A 356 -18.06 -1.01 19.16
C GLN A 356 -18.43 -0.70 20.62
N ASN A 357 -19.44 0.15 20.82
CA ASN A 357 -19.92 0.61 22.12
C ASN A 357 -18.83 1.33 22.96
N ARG A 358 -17.85 1.95 22.29
CA ARG A 358 -16.79 2.73 22.93
C ARG A 358 -16.86 4.19 22.49
N ARG A 359 -16.53 5.06 23.43
CA ARG A 359 -16.27 6.48 23.22
C ARG A 359 -14.80 6.68 22.94
N VAL A 360 -14.50 7.52 21.96
CA VAL A 360 -13.18 7.97 21.56
C VAL A 360 -13.00 9.37 22.13
N ALA A 361 -11.92 9.58 22.87
CA ALA A 361 -11.55 10.88 23.41
C ALA A 361 -10.08 11.17 23.12
N VAL A 362 -9.74 12.44 22.90
CA VAL A 362 -8.36 12.90 22.95
C VAL A 362 -8.24 13.83 24.14
N ILE A 363 -7.24 13.61 24.98
CA ILE A 363 -7.04 14.40 26.22
C ILE A 363 -5.62 14.91 26.30
N ASP A 364 -5.41 16.02 27.01
CA ASP A 364 -4.07 16.53 27.36
C ASP A 364 -3.38 15.52 28.30
N ASP A 365 -2.11 15.23 28.03
CA ASP A 365 -1.32 14.33 28.88
C ASP A 365 -0.68 15.03 30.11
N GLU A 366 -0.92 16.33 30.27
CA GLU A 366 -0.37 17.26 31.27
C GLU A 366 1.12 17.61 31.07
N TRP A 367 1.75 17.10 30.02
CA TRP A 367 3.16 17.29 29.69
C TRP A 367 3.36 17.91 28.30
N GLY A 368 2.29 18.44 27.71
CA GLY A 368 2.30 19.11 26.41
C GLY A 368 2.01 18.19 25.22
N GLY A 369 1.60 16.95 25.46
CA GLY A 369 1.15 15.98 24.47
C GLY A 369 -0.35 15.69 24.54
N SER A 370 -0.77 14.73 23.72
CA SER A 370 -2.16 14.25 23.63
C SER A 370 -2.20 12.73 23.84
N ALA A 371 -3.21 12.26 24.55
CA ALA A 371 -3.51 10.83 24.67
C ALA A 371 -4.83 10.51 23.98
N LEU A 372 -4.80 9.53 23.05
CA LEU A 372 -6.00 8.95 22.47
C LEU A 372 -6.54 7.87 23.42
N VAL A 373 -7.82 7.97 23.77
CA VAL A 373 -8.47 7.15 24.78
C VAL A 373 -9.75 6.54 24.26
N LEU A 374 -9.97 5.26 24.58
CA LEU A 374 -11.23 4.56 24.38
C LEU A 374 -11.86 4.24 25.74
N HIS A 375 -13.10 4.64 25.99
CA HIS A 375 -13.84 4.33 27.22
C HIS A 375 -15.27 3.86 26.90
N SER A 376 -16.03 3.43 27.90
CA SER A 376 -17.45 3.07 27.74
C SER A 376 -18.26 3.72 28.85
N ASP A 377 -19.54 3.96 28.61
CA ASP A 377 -20.46 4.48 29.63
C ASP A 377 -20.85 3.38 30.64
N ASP A 378 -20.75 2.10 30.21
CA ASP A 378 -21.14 0.91 30.99
C ASP A 378 -19.97 0.29 31.78
N SER A 379 -18.78 0.86 31.70
CA SER A 379 -17.56 0.30 32.32
C SER A 379 -16.57 1.39 32.72
N ASP A 380 -15.95 1.24 33.89
CA ASP A 380 -14.83 2.08 34.33
C ASP A 380 -13.51 1.73 33.62
N ASP A 381 -13.50 0.73 32.74
CA ASP A 381 -12.30 0.34 32.00
C ASP A 381 -11.98 1.36 30.90
N VAL A 382 -10.77 1.91 30.97
CA VAL A 382 -10.24 2.87 30.00
C VAL A 382 -9.07 2.24 29.25
N THR A 383 -9.02 2.43 27.93
CA THR A 383 -7.91 1.99 27.09
C THR A 383 -7.21 3.22 26.52
N VAL A 384 -5.92 3.35 26.80
CA VAL A 384 -5.07 4.39 26.21
C VAL A 384 -4.35 3.81 25.00
N VAL A 385 -4.50 4.44 23.85
CA VAL A 385 -3.81 4.07 22.61
C VAL A 385 -2.42 4.69 22.64
N GLN A 386 -1.42 3.86 22.92
CA GLN A 386 -0.02 4.27 22.92
C GLN A 386 0.57 4.28 21.50
N PRO A 387 1.40 5.28 21.15
CA PRO A 387 2.21 5.26 19.93
C PRO A 387 3.30 4.18 20.03
N ASN A 388 3.84 3.79 18.87
CA ASN A 388 4.98 2.91 18.70
C ASN A 388 6.29 3.66 19.00
N GLU A 389 7.41 2.92 19.08
CA GLU A 389 8.75 3.52 19.28
C GLU A 389 9.15 4.50 18.17
N ASP A 390 8.61 4.33 16.96
CA ASP A 390 8.82 5.22 15.81
C ASP A 390 7.88 6.45 15.81
N GLY A 391 7.03 6.59 16.83
CA GLY A 391 6.04 7.66 16.97
C GLY A 391 4.70 7.40 16.28
N THR A 392 4.59 6.37 15.43
CA THR A 392 3.34 6.04 14.74
C THR A 392 2.32 5.41 15.67
N TYR A 393 1.03 5.66 15.48
CA TYR A 393 -0.07 5.04 16.23
C TYR A 393 -0.58 3.73 15.61
N TRP A 394 -0.41 3.54 14.30
CA TRP A 394 -0.94 2.38 13.60
C TRP A 394 -0.31 1.07 14.08
N ARG A 395 -1.13 0.03 14.18
CA ARG A 395 -0.75 -1.24 14.79
C ARG A 395 0.00 -2.12 13.79
N LYS A 396 1.16 -2.62 14.21
CA LYS A 396 1.92 -3.63 13.45
C LYS A 396 1.31 -5.02 13.69
N VAL A 397 0.17 -5.33 13.06
CA VAL A 397 -0.65 -6.51 13.37
C VAL A 397 -0.05 -7.83 12.88
N VAL A 398 0.57 -7.84 11.70
CA VAL A 398 1.08 -9.08 11.08
C VAL A 398 2.60 -9.10 11.06
N ARG A 399 3.15 -10.17 11.65
CA ARG A 399 4.60 -10.45 11.61
C ARG A 399 5.07 -10.88 10.22
N ASN A 400 6.34 -10.63 9.94
CA ASN A 400 7.02 -11.09 8.74
C ASN A 400 6.82 -12.61 8.55
N LYS A 401 6.52 -13.02 7.30
CA LYS A 401 6.17 -14.40 6.94
C LYS A 401 7.23 -15.41 7.38
N MET A 402 8.52 -15.06 7.35
CA MET A 402 9.60 -15.95 7.78
C MET A 402 9.51 -16.31 9.26
N HIS A 403 9.14 -15.35 10.11
CA HIS A 403 8.91 -15.60 11.53
C HIS A 403 7.67 -16.46 11.74
N ARG A 404 6.55 -16.12 11.08
CA ARG A 404 5.30 -16.89 11.17
C ARG A 404 5.48 -18.33 10.73
N MET A 405 6.21 -18.58 9.64
CA MET A 405 6.52 -19.93 9.18
C MET A 405 7.39 -20.72 10.14
N LYS A 406 8.36 -20.09 10.83
CA LYS A 406 9.16 -20.75 11.87
C LYS A 406 8.28 -21.10 13.08
N GLU A 407 7.38 -20.20 13.47
CA GLU A 407 6.41 -20.42 14.56
C GLU A 407 5.45 -21.56 14.23
N MET A 408 4.84 -21.57 13.04
CA MET A 408 3.99 -22.66 12.56
C MET A 408 4.72 -24.00 12.53
N ARG A 409 5.99 -24.02 12.10
CA ARG A 409 6.83 -25.24 12.14
C ARG A 409 7.06 -25.74 13.56
N ARG A 410 7.31 -24.85 14.53
CA ARG A 410 7.44 -25.21 15.96
C ARG A 410 6.12 -25.76 16.53
N VAL A 411 5.00 -25.13 16.20
CA VAL A 411 3.66 -25.61 16.61
C VAL A 411 3.39 -26.99 16.02
N ALA A 412 3.68 -27.22 14.74
CA ALA A 412 3.53 -28.53 14.10
C ALA A 412 4.45 -29.59 14.75
N ALA A 413 5.71 -29.24 15.03
CA ALA A 413 6.64 -30.13 15.73
C ALA A 413 6.13 -30.50 17.14
N ALA A 414 5.60 -29.54 17.90
CA ALA A 414 5.01 -29.79 19.21
C ALA A 414 3.76 -30.69 19.12
N LYS A 415 2.89 -30.47 18.12
CA LYS A 415 1.73 -31.34 17.86
C LYS A 415 2.18 -32.79 17.59
N ASN A 416 3.18 -32.96 16.74
CA ASN A 416 3.72 -34.28 16.40
C ASN A 416 4.36 -34.97 17.60
N TRP A 417 5.11 -34.23 18.42
CA TRP A 417 5.72 -34.75 19.65
C TRP A 417 4.67 -35.20 20.67
N VAL A 418 3.60 -34.43 20.89
CA VAL A 418 2.52 -34.84 21.80
C VAL A 418 1.75 -36.05 21.27
N LYS A 419 1.51 -36.15 19.96
CA LYS A 419 0.92 -37.35 19.34
C LYS A 419 1.81 -38.58 19.54
N ALA A 420 3.12 -38.44 19.37
CA ALA A 420 4.06 -39.54 19.63
C ALA A 420 4.04 -39.98 21.12
N LEU A 421 3.79 -39.07 22.05
CA LEU A 421 3.68 -39.37 23.48
C LEU A 421 2.33 -39.94 23.91
N LYS A 422 1.22 -39.47 23.31
CA LYS A 422 -0.15 -39.75 23.78
C LYS A 422 -0.97 -40.65 22.85
N GLY A 423 -0.39 -41.09 21.73
CA GLY A 423 -1.05 -41.86 20.68
C GLY A 423 -1.49 -40.99 19.49
N GLU A 424 -1.56 -41.59 18.30
CA GLU A 424 -1.83 -40.87 17.04
C GLU A 424 -3.21 -40.19 17.00
N ASP A 425 -4.18 -40.74 17.73
CA ASP A 425 -5.55 -40.20 17.85
C ASP A 425 -5.63 -38.96 18.76
N ALA A 426 -4.55 -38.59 19.46
CA ALA A 426 -4.54 -37.40 20.30
C ALA A 426 -4.71 -36.13 19.44
N THR A 427 -5.60 -35.23 19.86
CA THR A 427 -5.81 -33.91 19.26
C THR A 427 -5.23 -32.81 20.17
N PRO A 428 -3.90 -32.64 20.23
CA PRO A 428 -3.27 -31.70 21.14
C PRO A 428 -3.62 -30.26 20.78
N ASN A 429 -4.17 -29.53 21.76
CA ASN A 429 -4.29 -28.09 21.70
C ASN A 429 -2.92 -27.47 22.04
N VAL A 430 -2.17 -27.06 21.01
CA VAL A 430 -0.83 -26.45 21.19
C VAL A 430 -0.99 -24.95 21.29
N LEU A 431 -0.76 -24.44 22.50
CA LEU A 431 -0.73 -23.01 22.78
C LEU A 431 0.65 -22.45 22.48
N SER A 432 0.72 -21.17 22.13
CA SER A 432 1.97 -20.48 21.83
C SER A 432 2.15 -19.27 22.73
N SER A 433 3.31 -19.17 23.36
CA SER A 433 3.72 -17.98 24.10
C SER A 433 4.45 -17.03 23.15
N TYR A 434 3.72 -16.09 22.57
CA TYR A 434 4.31 -14.94 21.88
C TYR A 434 4.48 -13.82 22.91
N GLY A 435 5.48 -12.95 22.77
CA GLY A 435 5.64 -11.76 23.62
C GLY A 435 4.48 -10.75 23.42
N PRO A 436 4.69 -9.59 22.76
CA PRO A 436 3.62 -8.62 22.55
C PRO A 436 2.62 -8.97 21.43
N TYR A 437 2.72 -10.14 20.78
CA TYR A 437 1.92 -10.49 19.60
C TYR A 437 0.75 -11.41 19.92
N THR A 438 -0.40 -11.22 19.25
CA THR A 438 -1.64 -11.93 19.56
C THR A 438 -2.02 -13.01 18.53
N THR A 439 -1.34 -13.12 17.38
CA THR A 439 -1.73 -14.06 16.30
C THR A 439 -0.59 -14.42 15.32
N THR A 440 -0.74 -15.56 14.63
CA THR A 440 0.11 -15.99 13.49
C THR A 440 -0.64 -16.00 12.15
N ALA A 441 -1.92 -15.61 12.15
CA ALA A 441 -2.74 -15.56 10.95
C ALA A 441 -2.18 -14.53 9.94
N GLY A 442 -2.22 -14.87 8.65
CA GLY A 442 -1.84 -13.95 7.57
C GLY A 442 -2.99 -13.14 6.98
N GLN A 443 -4.21 -13.41 7.42
CA GLN A 443 -5.40 -12.66 7.08
C GLN A 443 -5.80 -11.82 8.28
N VAL A 444 -6.04 -10.53 8.05
CA VAL A 444 -6.30 -9.55 9.09
C VAL A 444 -7.79 -9.25 9.29
N MET A 445 -8.63 -9.72 8.36
CA MET A 445 -10.08 -9.57 8.46
C MET A 445 -10.59 -10.19 9.76
N GLY A 446 -11.09 -9.36 10.67
CA GLY A 446 -11.63 -9.77 11.97
C GLY A 446 -10.62 -9.95 13.10
N ILE A 447 -9.41 -9.37 13.00
CA ILE A 447 -8.46 -9.35 14.12
C ILE A 447 -8.81 -8.19 15.07
N SER A 448 -9.07 -8.55 16.33
CA SER A 448 -9.25 -7.60 17.43
C SER A 448 -7.92 -6.98 17.87
N THR A 449 -7.89 -5.66 18.03
CA THR A 449 -6.76 -4.93 18.64
C THR A 449 -6.94 -4.66 20.14
N ARG A 450 -8.03 -5.16 20.74
CA ARG A 450 -8.40 -4.90 22.14
C ARG A 450 -7.24 -5.10 23.11
N ALA A 451 -7.01 -4.09 23.95
CA ALA A 451 -5.99 -4.13 24.99
C ALA A 451 -6.17 -5.31 25.96
N ILE A 452 -5.06 -5.97 26.29
CA ILE A 452 -5.04 -7.06 27.26
C ILE A 452 -4.83 -6.46 28.65
N ASN A 453 -5.75 -6.69 29.59
CA ASN A 453 -5.54 -6.30 30.99
C ASN A 453 -4.43 -7.20 31.61
N PRO A 454 -3.26 -6.65 31.97
CA PRO A 454 -2.14 -7.45 32.49
C PRO A 454 -2.43 -8.05 33.87
N LYS A 455 -3.38 -7.49 34.65
CA LYS A 455 -3.80 -8.00 35.96
C LYS A 455 -4.94 -9.02 35.88
N ALA A 456 -5.69 -9.09 34.78
CA ALA A 456 -6.76 -10.06 34.60
C ALA A 456 -6.22 -11.50 34.42
N LYS A 457 -5.06 -11.67 33.78
CA LYS A 457 -4.37 -12.97 33.68
C LYS A 457 -3.92 -13.52 35.04
N ALA A 458 -3.55 -12.65 35.98
CA ALA A 458 -3.11 -13.06 37.31
C ALA A 458 -4.27 -13.49 38.24
N LYS A 459 -5.51 -13.07 37.96
CA LYS A 459 -6.70 -13.45 38.74
C LYS A 459 -7.44 -14.69 38.22
N ALA A 460 -7.11 -15.17 37.01
CA ALA A 460 -7.70 -16.40 36.47
C ALA A 460 -6.96 -17.68 36.91
N GLU A 461 -5.79 -17.54 37.56
CA GLU A 461 -4.97 -18.64 38.08
C GLU A 461 -4.78 -18.59 39.62
N ALA A 462 -5.59 -17.78 40.32
CA ALA A 462 -5.74 -17.79 41.77
C ALA A 462 -7.20 -18.07 42.12
#